data_AF-A0A2N8ZKB3-F1
#
_entry.id   AF-A0A2N8ZKB3-F1
#
_cell.length_a   1.000
_cell.length_b   1.000
_cell.length_c   1.000
_cell.angle_alpha   90.00
_cell.angle_beta   90.00
_cell.angle_gamma   90.00
#
_symmetry.space_group_name_H-M   'P 1'
#
loop_
_entity.id
_entity.type
_entity.pdbx_description
1 polymer ?
#
loop_
_entity_poly.entity_id
_entity_poly.type
_entity_poly.pdbx_seq_one_letter_code
_entity_poly.pdbx_strand_id
1 'polypeptide(L)'
;MIDVIVFVALTGFYLFSDGSETSAKEAGMAIGVYGVYLIIYRLVGPFPEVTSMHMGQLYGFLPMLSFGAILFPHFNTKSPEVITRAIGWIGLITVFIIMSSFKLFLW
;
A
#
# COMPACT_ATOMS: atom_id res chain seq x y z
N MET A 1 6.29 -2.02 -11.81
CA MET A 1 6.55 -3.50 -11.86
C MET A 1 7.12 -3.99 -10.54
N ILE A 2 8.08 -3.26 -9.98
CA ILE A 2 8.63 -3.49 -8.63
C ILE A 2 7.51 -3.59 -7.59
N ASP A 3 6.48 -2.74 -7.70
CA ASP A 3 5.32 -2.65 -6.78
C ASP A 3 4.56 -3.98 -6.66
N VAL A 4 4.36 -4.67 -7.79
CA VAL A 4 3.68 -5.98 -7.81
C VAL A 4 4.57 -7.08 -7.24
N ILE A 5 5.87 -7.04 -7.53
CA ILE A 5 6.83 -8.01 -6.98
C ILE A 5 6.85 -7.88 -5.46
N VAL A 6 6.90 -6.64 -4.95
CA VAL A 6 6.90 -6.39 -3.52
C VAL A 6 5.58 -6.81 -2.90
N PHE A 7 4.44 -6.51 -3.53
CA PHE A 7 3.14 -6.97 -3.05
C PHE A 7 3.10 -8.49 -2.87
N VAL A 8 3.54 -9.24 -3.87
CA VAL A 8 3.59 -10.70 -3.82
C VAL A 8 4.59 -11.18 -2.78
N ALA A 9 5.76 -10.56 -2.68
CA ALA A 9 6.79 -10.93 -1.71
C ALA A 9 6.31 -10.71 -0.26
N LEU A 10 5.72 -9.55 0.05
CA LEU A 10 5.21 -9.22 1.38
C LEU A 10 3.99 -10.09 1.75
N THR A 11 3.08 -10.32 0.80
CA THR A 11 1.93 -11.20 1.02
C THR A 11 2.36 -12.64 1.24
N GLY A 12 3.30 -13.15 0.43
CA GLY A 12 3.88 -14.47 0.60
C GLY A 12 4.61 -14.59 1.94
N PHE A 13 5.44 -13.62 2.28
CA PHE A 13 6.14 -13.61 3.57
C PHE A 13 5.17 -13.61 4.75
N TYR A 14 4.05 -12.87 4.67
CA TYR A 14 3.00 -12.91 5.69
C TYR A 14 2.36 -14.31 5.81
N LEU A 15 2.05 -14.97 4.68
CA LEU A 15 1.43 -16.29 4.68
C LEU A 15 2.35 -17.42 5.18
N PHE A 16 3.66 -17.30 4.96
CA PHE A 16 4.65 -18.28 5.43
C PHE A 16 5.18 -17.98 6.84
N SER A 17 4.99 -16.77 7.35
CA SER A 17 5.42 -16.38 8.69
C SER A 17 4.30 -16.65 9.70
N ASP A 18 4.37 -17.81 10.35
CA ASP A 18 3.44 -18.28 11.42
C ASP A 18 3.31 -17.31 12.62
N GLY A 19 4.13 -16.27 12.72
CA GLY A 19 4.22 -15.35 13.86
C GLY A 19 3.69 -13.94 13.66
N SER A 20 2.94 -13.64 12.59
CA SER A 20 2.35 -12.29 12.47
C SER A 20 1.13 -12.14 13.36
N GLU A 21 1.22 -11.26 14.39
CA GLU A 21 0.06 -10.92 15.24
C GLU A 21 -0.96 -9.99 14.54
N THR A 22 -0.72 -9.65 13.28
CA THR A 22 -1.73 -8.99 12.45
C THR A 22 -2.82 -10.01 12.14
N SER A 23 -4.05 -9.73 12.60
CA SER A 23 -5.20 -10.61 12.39
C SER A 23 -5.38 -10.92 10.91
N ALA A 24 -5.62 -12.19 10.57
CA ALA A 24 -5.85 -12.63 9.19
C ALA A 24 -6.96 -11.82 8.48
N LYS A 25 -7.94 -11.30 9.23
CA LYS A 25 -8.97 -10.39 8.72
C LYS A 25 -8.41 -9.03 8.29
N GLU A 26 -7.57 -8.42 9.12
CA GLU A 26 -6.93 -7.13 8.83
C GLU A 26 -5.95 -7.25 7.66
N ALA A 27 -5.13 -8.31 7.66
CA ALA A 27 -4.20 -8.59 6.58
C ALA A 27 -4.95 -8.85 5.26
N GLY A 28 -6.01 -9.65 5.28
CA GLY A 28 -6.86 -9.89 4.10
C GLY A 28 -7.47 -8.60 3.55
N MET A 29 -7.93 -7.70 4.42
CA MET A 29 -8.44 -6.40 4.01
C MET A 29 -7.35 -5.52 3.38
N ALA A 30 -6.16 -5.47 3.97
CA ALA A 30 -5.03 -4.71 3.44
C ALA A 30 -4.57 -5.25 2.07
N ILE A 31 -4.50 -6.58 1.92
CA ILE A 31 -4.18 -7.25 0.65
C ILE A 31 -5.22 -6.89 -0.41
N GLY A 32 -6.50 -6.94 -0.06
CA GLY A 32 -7.59 -6.57 -0.97
C GLY A 32 -7.51 -5.10 -1.42
N VAL A 33 -7.36 -4.16 -0.48
CA VAL A 33 -7.32 -2.73 -0.79
C VAL A 33 -6.08 -2.38 -1.63
N TYR A 34 -4.91 -2.90 -1.26
CA TYR A 34 -3.69 -2.65 -2.03
C TYR A 34 -3.70 -3.36 -3.39
N GLY A 35 -4.31 -4.54 -3.48
CA GLY A 35 -4.54 -5.23 -4.75
C GLY A 35 -5.43 -4.40 -5.70
N VAL A 36 -6.55 -3.87 -5.20
CA VAL A 36 -7.42 -2.96 -5.96
C VAL A 36 -6.67 -1.69 -6.36
N TYR A 37 -5.88 -1.12 -5.45
CA TYR A 37 -5.01 0.01 -5.74
C TYR A 37 -4.09 -0.27 -6.94
N LEU A 38 -3.37 -1.40 -6.93
CA LEU A 38 -2.45 -1.78 -8.02
C LEU A 38 -3.16 -2.00 -9.35
N ILE A 39 -4.37 -2.59 -9.32
CA ILE A 39 -5.21 -2.77 -10.51
C ILE A 39 -5.57 -1.40 -11.10
N ILE A 40 -6.09 -0.47 -10.29
CA ILE A 40 -6.46 0.86 -10.75
C ILE A 40 -5.23 1.64 -11.22
N TYR A 41 -4.14 1.59 -10.45
CA TYR A 41 -2.88 2.27 -10.76
C TYR A 41 -2.36 1.88 -12.15
N ARG A 42 -2.47 0.59 -12.52
CA ARG A 42 -1.90 0.05 -13.75
C ARG A 42 -2.84 0.00 -14.95
N LEU A 43 -4.14 -0.22 -14.74
CA LEU A 43 -5.11 -0.40 -15.83
C LEU A 43 -5.78 0.89 -16.28
N VAL A 44 -6.05 1.82 -15.35
CA VAL A 44 -6.65 3.10 -15.72
C VAL A 44 -5.49 3.99 -16.20
N GLY A 45 -5.59 4.54 -17.41
CA GLY A 45 -4.46 4.93 -18.28
C GLY A 45 -3.43 5.95 -17.74
N PRO A 46 -2.52 6.44 -18.61
CA PRO A 46 -1.33 7.18 -18.19
C PRO A 46 -1.66 8.44 -17.40
N PHE A 47 -0.99 8.62 -16.26
CA PHE A 47 -0.92 9.92 -15.61
C PHE A 47 -0.44 10.97 -16.63
N PRO A 48 -0.94 12.21 -16.58
CA PRO A 48 -0.48 13.27 -17.46
C PRO A 48 1.06 13.35 -17.41
N GLU A 49 1.72 13.50 -18.56
CA GLU A 49 3.19 13.50 -18.72
C GLU A 49 3.92 14.52 -17.82
N VAL A 50 3.17 15.41 -17.16
CA VAL A 50 3.62 16.39 -16.16
C VAL A 50 3.74 15.78 -14.75
N THR A 51 3.79 14.45 -14.58
CA THR A 51 4.11 13.86 -13.29
C THR A 51 5.60 14.01 -12.99
N SER A 52 5.93 14.96 -12.11
CA SER A 52 7.26 15.09 -11.54
C SER A 52 7.74 13.74 -10.99
N MET A 53 9.04 13.47 -11.06
CA MET A 53 9.66 12.23 -10.57
C MET A 53 9.24 11.85 -9.13
N HIS A 54 8.90 12.86 -8.32
CA HIS A 54 8.41 12.71 -6.95
C HIS A 54 6.99 12.12 -6.86
N MET A 55 6.10 12.43 -7.82
CA MET A 55 4.74 11.86 -7.85
C MET A 55 4.78 10.37 -8.17
N GLY A 56 5.66 9.95 -9.08
CA GLY A 56 5.89 8.53 -9.37
C GLY A 56 6.38 7.76 -8.15
N GLN A 57 7.29 8.34 -7.37
CA GLN A 57 7.74 7.76 -6.11
C GLN A 57 6.62 7.71 -5.07
N LEU A 58 5.80 8.76 -4.96
CA LEU A 58 4.71 8.80 -3.99
C LEU A 58 3.65 7.72 -4.26
N TYR A 59 3.29 7.48 -5.52
CA TYR A 59 2.33 6.42 -5.88
C TYR A 59 2.93 5.00 -5.85
N GLY A 60 4.24 4.83 -6.00
CA GLY A 60 4.89 3.51 -5.88
C GLY A 60 5.28 3.16 -4.44
N PHE A 61 6.11 4.00 -3.82
CA PHE A 61 6.75 3.73 -2.53
C PHE A 61 5.82 3.87 -1.34
N LEU A 62 4.99 4.91 -1.30
CA LEU A 62 4.15 5.18 -0.14
C LEU A 62 3.14 4.05 0.14
N PRO A 63 2.35 3.56 -0.85
CA PRO A 63 1.43 2.46 -0.59
C PRO A 63 2.16 1.14 -0.29
N MET A 64 3.36 0.93 -0.85
CA MET A 64 4.23 -0.21 -0.51
C MET A 64 4.67 -0.18 0.96
N LEU A 65 5.14 0.97 1.45
CA LEU A 65 5.52 1.17 2.85
C LEU A 65 4.32 1.05 3.79
N SER A 66 3.19 1.66 3.41
CA SER A 66 1.94 1.55 4.15
C SER A 66 1.47 0.10 4.28
N PHE A 67 1.53 -0.67 3.20
CA PHE A 67 1.18 -2.09 3.22
C PHE A 67 2.10 -2.91 4.12
N GLY A 68 3.42 -2.66 4.06
CA GLY A 68 4.39 -3.28 4.97
C GLY A 68 4.13 -2.94 6.44
N ALA A 69 3.79 -1.69 6.74
CA ALA A 69 3.45 -1.24 8.11
C ALA A 69 2.17 -1.88 8.66
N ILE A 70 1.20 -2.22 7.79
CA ILE A 70 -0.02 -2.94 8.19
C ILE A 70 0.29 -4.41 8.45
N LEU A 71 1.03 -5.08 7.54
CA LEU A 71 1.31 -6.51 7.65
C LEU A 71 2.30 -6.85 8.76
N PHE A 72 3.31 -6.00 8.97
CA PHE A 72 4.43 -6.26 9.87
C PHE A 72 4.67 -5.09 10.84
N PRO A 73 3.68 -4.77 11.70
CA PRO A 73 3.79 -3.68 12.63
C PRO A 73 4.89 -3.90 13.68
N HIS A 74 5.25 -5.17 13.94
CA HIS A 74 6.31 -5.61 14.86
C HIS A 74 7.70 -5.10 14.49
N PHE A 75 7.96 -4.79 13.22
CA PHE A 75 9.26 -4.21 12.82
C PHE A 75 9.47 -2.81 13.39
N ASN A 76 8.40 -2.12 13.80
CA ASN A 76 8.51 -0.85 14.47
C ASN A 76 8.61 -1.02 15.99
N THR A 77 9.82 -1.27 16.49
CA THR A 77 10.07 -1.42 17.93
C THR A 77 9.91 -0.13 18.73
N LYS A 78 9.76 1.03 18.06
CA LYS A 78 9.65 2.35 18.69
C LYS A 78 8.22 2.80 18.96
N SER A 79 7.22 2.19 18.32
CA SER A 79 5.83 2.59 18.48
C SER A 79 4.93 1.38 18.71
N PRO A 80 3.82 1.54 19.46
CA PRO A 80 2.79 0.52 19.56
C PRO A 80 2.34 0.03 18.19
N GLU A 81 2.19 -1.28 18.04
CA GLU A 81 1.80 -1.89 16.77
C GLU A 81 0.50 -1.33 16.22
N VAL A 82 -0.47 -1.05 17.08
CA VAL A 82 -1.76 -0.44 16.72
C VAL A 82 -1.56 0.89 16.00
N ILE A 83 -0.61 1.72 16.46
CA ILE A 83 -0.29 3.01 15.87
C ILE A 83 0.39 2.82 14.51
N THR A 84 1.33 1.88 14.41
CA THR A 84 2.01 1.55 13.15
C THR A 84 1.01 1.07 12.08
N ARG A 85 0.05 0.20 12.47
CA ARG A 85 -1.03 -0.24 11.58
C ARG A 85 -1.93 0.92 11.18
N ALA A 86 -2.34 1.77 12.12
CA ALA A 86 -3.20 2.93 11.84
C ALA A 86 -2.52 3.91 10.86
N ILE A 87 -1.23 4.20 11.04
CA ILE A 87 -0.45 5.03 10.11
C ILE A 87 -0.38 4.36 8.73
N GLY A 88 -0.17 3.05 8.69
CA GLY A 88 -0.20 2.28 7.45
C GLY A 88 -1.52 2.44 6.71
N TRP A 89 -2.65 2.26 7.40
CA TRP A 89 -4.00 2.47 6.85
C TRP A 89 -4.22 3.89 6.36
N ILE A 90 -3.87 4.90 7.16
CA ILE A 90 -4.00 6.31 6.78
C ILE A 90 -3.21 6.60 5.51
N GLY A 91 -1.96 6.13 5.43
CA GLY A 91 -1.13 6.33 4.24
C GLY A 91 -1.72 5.66 3.00
N LEU A 92 -2.17 4.41 3.13
CA LEU A 92 -2.75 3.65 2.01
C LEU A 92 -4.04 4.29 1.48
N ILE A 93 -4.95 4.68 2.39
CA ILE A 93 -6.22 5.32 2.05
C ILE A 93 -5.97 6.70 1.43
N THR A 94 -5.06 7.49 2.01
CA THR A 94 -4.74 8.83 1.49
C THR A 94 -4.22 8.76 0.06
N VAL A 95 -3.27 7.87 -0.22
CA VAL A 95 -2.74 7.68 -1.58
C VAL A 95 -3.80 7.17 -2.53
N PHE A 96 -4.68 6.27 -2.07
CA PHE A 96 -5.80 5.78 -2.87
C PHE A 96 -6.76 6.92 -3.27
N ILE A 97 -7.12 7.79 -2.31
CA ILE A 97 -7.98 8.94 -2.56
C ILE A 97 -7.31 9.91 -3.52
N ILE A 98 -6.04 10.27 -3.27
CA ILE A 98 -5.28 11.17 -4.15
C ILE A 98 -5.25 10.61 -5.57
N MET A 99 -4.85 9.35 -5.74
CA MET A 99 -4.83 8.71 -7.07
C MET A 99 -6.21 8.75 -7.73
N SER A 100 -7.26 8.42 -7.00
CA SER A 100 -8.63 8.42 -7.52
C SER A 100 -9.08 9.81 -7.94
N SER A 101 -8.79 10.85 -7.13
CA SER A 101 -9.10 12.23 -7.46
C SER A 101 -8.36 12.70 -8.71
N PHE A 102 -7.08 12.38 -8.85
CA PHE A 102 -6.33 12.70 -10.07
C PHE A 102 -6.93 12.00 -11.30
N LYS A 103 -7.40 10.75 -11.16
CA LYS A 103 -8.02 10.02 -12.27
C LYS A 103 -9.46 10.44 -12.60
N LEU A 104 -10.21 11.00 -11.64
CA LEU A 104 -11.60 11.42 -11.84
C LEU A 104 -11.76 12.89 -12.26
N PHE A 105 -10.83 13.76 -11.86
CA PHE A 105 -10.95 15.21 -12.05
C PHE A 105 -9.95 15.78 -13.05
N LEU A 106 -8.80 15.13 -13.26
CA LEU A 106 -7.77 15.61 -14.21
C LEU A 106 -7.74 14.79 -15.51
N TRP A 107 -8.50 13.71 -15.57
CA TRP A 107 -8.84 12.96 -16.78
C TRP A 107 -10.34 13.10 -17.01
#